data_AF-A0A973TQT0-F1
#
_entry.id   AF-A0A973TQT0-F1
#
_cell.length_a   1.000
_cell.length_b   1.000
_cell.length_c   1.000
_cell.angle_alpha   90.00
_cell.angle_beta   90.00
_cell.angle_gamma   90.00
#
_symmetry.space_group_name_H-M   'P 1'
#
loop_
_entity.id
_entity.type
_entity.pdbx_description
1 polymer ?
#
loop_
_entity_poly.entity_id
_entity_poly.type
_entity_poly.pdbx_seq_one_letter_code
_entity_poly.pdbx_strand_id
1 'polypeptide(L)'
;MRTLGKVVVGIGLLVVALGLANAIRAKYVPPSLTAPPTAAANAAGADRAAPSDRASDTASATTPAPATEKIIVAFKLDRDITAGHYLGERWVSPPTFQFAQPGKVYRTYAKLQKVGDDGTAIDLSGDWSTSDPEMIAISRDEPGQVTILVREPGEAQLVASAGGQRKVLHVRATRYPDAMEVAFVQ
;
A
#
# COMPACT_ATOMS: atom_id res chain seq x y z
N MET A 1 -35.63 36.64 35.65
CA MET A 1 -36.25 35.79 34.60
C MET A 1 -35.26 34.68 34.29
N ARG A 2 -35.59 33.45 34.70
CA ARG A 2 -34.78 32.23 34.48
C ARG A 2 -35.41 31.48 33.31
N THR A 3 -34.65 31.20 32.26
CA THR A 3 -35.04 30.20 31.25
C THR A 3 -34.00 29.09 31.25
N LEU A 4 -34.52 27.94 31.67
CA LEU A 4 -33.91 26.65 31.90
C LEU A 4 -34.31 25.73 30.73
N GLY A 5 -33.40 24.86 30.29
CA GLY A 5 -33.72 23.67 29.48
C GLY A 5 -33.48 23.82 27.98
N LYS A 6 -32.93 22.83 27.26
CA LYS A 6 -32.85 21.39 27.53
C LYS A 6 -31.56 20.82 26.93
N VAL A 7 -30.89 19.99 27.72
CA VAL A 7 -29.88 19.02 27.27
C VAL A 7 -30.63 17.90 26.55
N VAL A 8 -30.32 17.64 25.29
CA VAL A 8 -30.74 16.42 24.59
C VAL A 8 -29.50 15.54 24.45
N VAL A 9 -29.46 14.53 25.32
CA VAL A 9 -28.59 13.36 25.20
C VAL A 9 -29.08 12.55 24.01
N GLY A 10 -28.27 12.47 22.96
CA GLY A 10 -28.47 11.56 21.83
C GLY A 10 -27.49 10.39 21.94
N ILE A 11 -27.93 9.32 22.61
CA ILE A 11 -27.31 8.00 22.50
C ILE A 11 -27.97 7.28 21.31
N GLY A 12 -27.16 6.72 20.42
CA GLY A 12 -27.58 5.82 19.33
C GLY A 12 -26.98 6.29 17.99
N LEU A 13 -26.36 5.46 17.15
CA LEU A 13 -26.39 4.02 17.04
C LEU A 13 -25.15 3.60 16.22
N LEU A 14 -24.35 2.67 16.75
CA LEU A 14 -23.24 2.03 16.04
C LEU A 14 -23.84 1.17 14.93
N VAL A 15 -23.64 1.53 13.66
CA VAL A 15 -23.95 0.67 12.53
C VAL A 15 -22.65 0.11 11.97
N VAL A 16 -22.35 -1.12 12.36
CA VAL A 16 -21.39 -1.98 11.67
C VAL A 16 -22.06 -2.44 10.38
N ALA A 17 -21.52 -2.03 9.24
CA ALA A 17 -21.83 -2.64 7.95
C ALA A 17 -20.59 -3.35 7.40
N LEU A 18 -20.44 -4.62 7.79
CA LEU A 18 -19.64 -5.60 7.07
C LEU A 18 -20.47 -6.07 5.87
N GLY A 19 -19.93 -5.98 4.65
CA GLY A 19 -20.63 -6.46 3.45
C GLY A 19 -19.74 -6.56 2.22
N LEU A 20 -19.26 -7.79 1.96
CA LEU A 20 -19.23 -8.53 0.67
C LEU A 20 -18.79 -7.78 -0.61
N ALA A 21 -17.98 -8.31 -1.53
CA ALA A 21 -17.25 -9.55 -1.69
C ALA A 21 -16.37 -9.34 -2.94
N ASN A 22 -15.14 -9.85 -2.90
CA ASN A 22 -14.28 -9.97 -4.07
C ASN A 22 -14.81 -11.08 -4.99
N ALA A 23 -15.05 -10.77 -6.25
CA ALA A 23 -15.27 -11.79 -7.27
C ALA A 23 -14.74 -11.33 -8.63
N ILE A 24 -14.07 -12.27 -9.32
CA ILE A 24 -13.68 -12.26 -10.74
C ILE A 24 -12.35 -11.50 -10.97
N ARG A 25 -11.20 -12.13 -11.26
CA ARG A 25 -10.96 -13.12 -12.32
C ARG A 25 -9.61 -13.83 -12.11
N ALA A 26 -9.63 -15.04 -11.55
CA ALA A 26 -8.60 -16.02 -11.81
C ALA A 26 -9.03 -16.82 -13.04
N LYS A 27 -8.22 -16.83 -14.11
CA LYS A 27 -8.23 -17.83 -15.19
C LYS A 27 -7.05 -17.57 -16.14
N TYR A 28 -5.88 -18.07 -15.78
CA TYR A 28 -4.92 -18.59 -16.76
C TYR A 28 -3.98 -19.57 -16.06
N VAL A 29 -4.25 -20.87 -16.23
CA VAL A 29 -3.33 -21.96 -15.93
C VAL A 29 -3.04 -22.60 -17.30
N PRO A 30 -1.80 -22.58 -17.81
CA PRO A 30 -1.47 -23.33 -19.00
C PRO A 30 -1.50 -24.83 -18.69
N PRO A 31 -2.04 -25.67 -19.59
CA PRO A 31 -1.98 -27.11 -19.43
C PRO A 31 -0.55 -27.62 -19.62
N SER A 32 -0.03 -28.31 -18.61
CA SER A 32 1.12 -29.20 -18.71
C SER A 32 0.76 -30.38 -19.63
N LEU A 33 1.45 -30.51 -20.75
CA LEU A 33 1.41 -31.70 -21.60
C LEU A 33 2.77 -32.39 -21.57
N THR A 34 2.87 -33.35 -20.66
CA THR A 34 3.38 -34.72 -20.86
C THR A 34 4.31 -34.99 -22.06
N ALA A 35 5.56 -35.35 -21.75
CA ALA A 35 6.38 -36.26 -22.56
C ALA A 35 5.75 -37.67 -22.59
N PRO A 36 5.93 -38.46 -23.67
CA PRO A 36 6.97 -39.52 -23.70
C PRO A 36 7.42 -39.89 -25.16
N PRO A 37 8.06 -41.05 -25.44
CA PRO A 37 9.15 -41.77 -24.78
C PRO A 37 10.40 -41.93 -25.68
N THR A 38 11.47 -42.37 -25.03
CA THR A 38 12.71 -42.95 -25.57
C THR A 38 12.46 -44.00 -26.66
N ALA A 39 13.14 -43.87 -27.80
CA ALA A 39 13.35 -44.94 -28.76
C ALA A 39 14.86 -45.11 -29.02
N ALA A 40 15.39 -46.24 -28.57
CA ALA A 40 16.71 -46.73 -28.91
C ALA A 40 16.64 -47.52 -30.23
N ALA A 41 17.62 -47.33 -31.13
CA ALA A 41 18.05 -48.35 -32.08
C ALA A 41 19.45 -48.00 -32.64
N ASN A 42 20.35 -48.98 -32.53
CA ASN A 42 21.77 -48.99 -32.89
C ASN A 42 22.02 -49.15 -34.41
N ALA A 43 23.21 -48.72 -34.88
CA ALA A 43 24.22 -49.47 -35.66
C ALA A 43 25.12 -48.48 -36.44
N ALA A 44 26.38 -48.32 -36.04
CA ALA A 44 27.56 -49.02 -36.55
C ALA A 44 28.16 -48.42 -37.84
N GLY A 45 29.33 -47.78 -37.70
CA GLY A 45 30.18 -47.32 -38.79
C GLY A 45 31.48 -46.75 -38.22
N ALA A 46 32.61 -47.32 -38.62
CA ALA A 46 33.90 -47.26 -37.96
C ALA A 46 34.75 -46.01 -38.25
N ASP A 47 35.81 -45.89 -37.43
CA ASP A 47 37.12 -45.31 -37.71
C ASP A 47 37.32 -43.78 -37.75
N ARG A 48 38.00 -43.27 -36.70
CA ARG A 48 39.40 -42.77 -36.74
C ARG A 48 39.64 -41.41 -36.04
N ALA A 49 40.65 -41.44 -35.15
CA ALA A 49 41.51 -40.35 -34.66
C ALA A 49 41.01 -39.37 -33.56
N ALA A 50 41.81 -39.31 -32.49
CA ALA A 50 41.79 -38.35 -31.36
C ALA A 50 42.50 -37.02 -31.74
N PRO A 51 42.76 -36.04 -30.84
CA PRO A 51 42.33 -35.82 -29.45
C PRO A 51 41.86 -34.37 -29.12
N SER A 52 41.36 -34.19 -27.88
CA SER A 52 41.36 -32.97 -27.03
C SER A 52 40.76 -31.67 -27.57
N ASP A 53 39.62 -31.25 -27.01
CA ASP A 53 39.47 -29.86 -26.60
C ASP A 53 38.49 -29.66 -25.43
N ARG A 54 38.88 -28.76 -24.54
CA ARG A 54 38.13 -28.30 -23.36
C ARG A 54 36.78 -27.73 -23.79
N ALA A 55 35.71 -28.12 -23.11
CA ALA A 55 34.52 -27.27 -23.02
C ALA A 55 33.86 -27.44 -21.65
N SER A 56 33.90 -26.35 -20.91
CA SER A 56 33.40 -26.09 -19.57
C SER A 56 32.00 -26.66 -19.31
N ASP A 57 31.91 -27.54 -18.33
CA ASP A 57 30.66 -27.83 -17.61
C ASP A 57 30.29 -26.57 -16.81
N THR A 58 29.57 -25.67 -17.48
CA THR A 58 29.17 -24.39 -16.90
C THR A 58 27.89 -24.65 -16.12
N ALA A 59 28.07 -25.00 -14.85
CA ALA A 59 26.98 -25.02 -13.88
C ALA A 59 26.20 -23.70 -14.00
N SER A 60 24.97 -23.78 -14.49
CA SER A 60 24.05 -22.66 -14.57
C SER A 60 23.71 -22.25 -13.14
N ALA A 61 24.49 -21.32 -12.59
CA ALA A 61 24.12 -20.60 -11.38
C ALA A 61 22.79 -19.90 -11.69
N THR A 62 21.70 -20.42 -11.14
CA THR A 62 20.41 -19.72 -11.15
C THR A 62 20.60 -18.45 -10.32
N THR A 63 20.83 -17.33 -11.00
CA THR A 63 20.83 -16.01 -10.38
C THR A 63 19.47 -15.84 -9.69
N PRO A 64 19.42 -15.57 -8.38
CA PRO A 64 18.17 -15.26 -7.69
C PRO A 64 17.47 -14.10 -8.40
N ALA A 65 16.17 -14.24 -8.64
CA ALA A 65 15.37 -13.14 -9.17
C ALA A 65 15.53 -11.91 -8.24
N PRO A 66 15.70 -10.69 -8.80
CA PRO A 66 15.86 -9.50 -7.99
C PRO A 66 14.64 -9.29 -7.09
N ALA A 67 14.89 -9.03 -5.80
CA ALA A 67 13.87 -8.73 -4.81
C ALA A 67 12.98 -7.57 -5.27
N THR A 68 11.65 -7.74 -5.20
CA THR A 68 10.70 -6.73 -5.72
C THR A 68 10.39 -5.73 -4.63
N GLU A 69 11.31 -4.80 -4.40
CA GLU A 69 11.13 -3.74 -3.42
C GLU A 69 10.01 -2.77 -3.83
N LYS A 70 9.02 -2.58 -2.95
CA LYS A 70 7.82 -1.77 -3.22
C LYS A 70 7.77 -0.56 -2.29
N ILE A 71 7.44 0.61 -2.83
CA ILE A 71 7.04 1.75 -1.99
C ILE A 71 5.57 1.65 -1.57
N ILE A 72 5.30 1.97 -0.31
CA ILE A 72 3.97 2.10 0.27
C ILE A 72 3.82 3.45 0.98
N VAL A 73 2.58 3.86 1.20
CA VAL A 73 2.25 4.98 2.07
C VAL A 73 1.69 4.45 3.37
N ALA A 74 2.32 4.80 4.50
CA ALA A 74 1.85 4.46 5.83
C ALA A 74 1.26 5.71 6.50
N PHE A 75 0.15 5.54 7.21
CA PHE A 75 -0.54 6.59 7.96
C PHE A 75 -0.41 6.34 9.46
N LYS A 76 -0.27 7.43 10.22
CA LYS A 76 -0.27 7.36 11.69
C LYS A 76 -1.71 7.14 12.17
N LEU A 77 -1.92 6.11 12.97
CA LEU A 77 -3.21 5.87 13.59
C LEU A 77 -3.39 6.82 14.78
N ASP A 78 -4.59 7.43 14.89
CA ASP A 78 -4.88 8.36 15.98
C ASP A 78 -4.76 7.66 17.34
N ARG A 79 -4.19 8.37 18.32
CA ARG A 79 -4.05 7.87 19.67
C ARG A 79 -5.41 7.60 20.29
N ASP A 80 -6.41 8.43 20.00
CA ASP A 80 -7.74 8.26 20.60
C ASP A 80 -8.42 6.96 20.14
N ILE A 81 -8.02 6.43 18.98
CA ILE A 81 -8.48 5.14 18.44
C ILE A 81 -7.67 3.97 19.02
N THR A 82 -6.46 4.22 19.49
CA THR A 82 -5.53 3.21 20.05
C THR A 82 -5.36 3.30 21.57
N ALA A 83 -6.07 4.23 22.21
CA ALA A 83 -6.06 4.52 23.63
C ALA A 83 -6.65 3.35 24.42
N GLY A 84 -5.81 2.37 24.70
CA GLY A 84 -6.18 1.16 25.45
C GLY A 84 -5.11 0.09 25.38
N HIS A 85 -4.24 0.13 24.36
CA HIS A 85 -3.28 -0.95 24.12
C HIS A 85 -1.81 -0.63 24.41
N TYR A 86 -1.44 0.57 24.88
CA TYR A 86 -0.04 0.97 25.16
C TYR A 86 0.97 0.65 24.03
N LEU A 87 0.51 0.52 22.78
CA LEU A 87 1.36 0.09 21.65
C LEU A 87 2.23 1.21 21.07
N GLY A 88 2.34 2.35 21.74
CA GLY A 88 3.04 3.52 21.24
C GLY A 88 2.42 4.05 19.94
N GLU A 89 3.24 4.68 19.10
CA GLU A 89 2.83 5.17 17.79
C GLU A 89 2.67 4.02 16.81
N ARG A 90 1.51 3.95 16.14
CA ARG A 90 1.23 2.90 15.17
C ARG A 90 1.08 3.47 13.77
N TRP A 91 1.85 2.92 12.85
CA TRP A 91 1.80 3.21 11.42
C TRP A 91 1.13 2.05 10.68
N VAL A 92 0.21 2.36 9.77
CA VAL A 92 -0.55 1.34 9.01
C VAL A 92 -0.65 1.72 7.53
N SER A 93 -0.67 0.72 6.65
CA SER A 93 -0.83 0.93 5.20
C SER A 93 -1.96 0.07 4.64
N PRO A 94 -3.23 0.34 5.02
CA PRO A 94 -4.35 -0.38 4.43
C PRO A 94 -4.58 0.07 2.98
N PRO A 95 -5.24 -0.75 2.14
CA PRO A 95 -5.67 -0.33 0.79
C PRO A 95 -6.55 0.93 0.80
N THR A 96 -7.32 1.11 1.87
CA THR A 96 -8.12 2.29 2.14
C THR A 96 -7.92 2.72 3.59
N PHE A 97 -7.47 3.96 3.80
CA PHE A 97 -7.34 4.57 5.12
C PHE A 97 -8.44 5.61 5.27
N GLN A 98 -9.43 5.34 6.13
CA GLN A 98 -10.65 6.14 6.24
C GLN A 98 -11.01 6.39 7.70
N PHE A 99 -11.16 7.67 8.06
CA PHE A 99 -11.52 8.11 9.40
C PHE A 99 -12.27 9.43 9.36
N ALA A 100 -13.07 9.67 10.41
CA ALA A 100 -13.70 10.94 10.68
C ALA A 100 -13.04 11.62 11.89
N GLN A 101 -12.84 12.92 11.81
CA GLN A 101 -12.37 13.75 12.92
C GLN A 101 -13.38 14.88 13.20
N PRO A 102 -13.56 15.28 14.47
CA PRO A 102 -14.43 16.39 14.82
C PRO A 102 -13.91 17.71 14.23
N GLY A 103 -14.84 18.60 13.89
CA GLY A 103 -14.55 19.91 13.30
C GLY A 103 -14.56 19.90 11.78
N LYS A 104 -14.01 20.98 11.20
CA LYS A 104 -14.10 21.25 9.75
C LYS A 104 -12.86 20.85 8.96
N VAL A 105 -11.80 20.40 9.64
CA VAL A 105 -10.50 20.07 9.05
C VAL A 105 -10.10 18.70 9.54
N TYR A 106 -9.63 17.86 8.63
CA TYR A 106 -9.05 16.57 8.96
C TYR A 106 -7.52 16.68 8.91
N ARG A 107 -6.84 16.16 9.93
CA ARG A 107 -5.38 16.11 10.04
C ARG A 107 -4.92 14.67 10.18
N THR A 108 -3.98 14.26 9.33
CA THR A 108 -3.25 12.99 9.47
C THR A 108 -1.77 13.18 9.21
N TYR A 109 -0.99 12.19 9.65
CA TYR A 109 0.42 12.09 9.32
C TYR A 109 0.64 10.90 8.40
N ALA A 110 1.54 11.05 7.43
CA ALA A 110 1.89 10.01 6.49
C ALA A 110 3.41 9.90 6.29
N LYS A 111 3.87 8.69 5.96
CA LYS A 111 5.25 8.37 5.61
C LYS A 111 5.29 7.57 4.32
N LEU A 112 6.35 7.76 3.54
CA LEU A 112 6.72 6.83 2.47
C LEU A 112 7.61 5.76 3.10
N GLN A 113 7.33 4.50 2.80
CA GLN A 113 8.15 3.38 3.25
C GLN A 113 8.52 2.49 2.08
N LYS A 114 9.75 1.98 2.10
CA LYS A 114 10.19 0.88 1.26
C LYS A 114 9.94 -0.43 2.01
N VAL A 115 9.26 -1.37 1.37
CA VAL A 115 9.02 -2.70 1.95
C VAL A 115 9.77 -3.74 1.11
N GLY A 116 10.61 -4.51 1.79
CA GLY A 116 11.31 -5.67 1.21
C GLY A 116 10.44 -6.93 1.23
N ASP A 117 10.92 -7.99 0.56
CA ASP A 117 10.22 -9.28 0.50
C ASP A 117 10.11 -9.98 1.87
N ASP A 118 10.96 -9.58 2.82
CA ASP A 118 10.97 -10.04 4.22
C ASP A 118 9.95 -9.31 5.11
N GLY A 119 9.22 -8.33 4.57
CA GLY A 119 8.28 -7.49 5.30
C GLY A 119 8.93 -6.35 6.08
N THR A 120 10.26 -6.20 6.02
CA THR A 120 10.96 -5.08 6.65
C THR A 120 10.58 -3.79 5.95
N ALA A 121 10.15 -2.79 6.73
CA ALA A 121 9.80 -1.47 6.25
C ALA A 121 10.87 -0.45 6.65
N ILE A 122 11.33 0.36 5.70
CA ILE A 122 12.31 1.43 5.90
C ILE A 122 11.67 2.75 5.49
N ASP A 123 11.69 3.75 6.37
CA ASP A 123 11.20 5.10 6.08
C ASP A 123 12.04 5.76 4.98
N LEU A 124 11.35 6.39 4.03
CA LEU A 124 11.96 7.12 2.92
C LEU A 124 11.65 8.61 3.01
N SER A 125 12.65 9.43 2.70
CA SER A 125 12.41 10.80 2.25
C SER A 125 11.91 10.76 0.82
N GLY A 126 10.86 11.54 0.52
CA GLY A 126 10.28 11.60 -0.81
C GLY A 126 9.52 12.89 -1.05
N ASP A 127 9.02 13.05 -2.26
CA ASP A 127 8.24 14.21 -2.67
C ASP A 127 6.75 13.96 -2.61
N TRP A 128 6.02 15.00 -2.20
CA TRP A 128 4.58 14.97 -2.00
C TRP A 128 3.95 16.15 -2.73
N SER A 129 2.87 15.89 -3.47
CA SER A 129 2.09 16.93 -4.14
C SER A 129 0.62 16.54 -4.20
N THR A 130 -0.26 17.53 -4.37
CA THR A 130 -1.70 17.34 -4.52
C THR A 130 -2.18 17.95 -5.84
N SER A 131 -3.23 17.39 -6.43
CA SER A 131 -3.92 18.00 -7.56
C SER A 131 -4.76 19.22 -7.15
N ASP A 132 -5.10 19.35 -5.87
CA ASP A 132 -5.90 20.46 -5.32
C ASP A 132 -5.28 20.96 -4.00
N PRO A 133 -4.47 22.04 -4.05
CA PRO A 133 -3.87 22.66 -2.87
C PRO A 133 -4.83 23.45 -1.99
N GLU A 134 -6.01 23.84 -2.50
CA GLU A 134 -7.03 24.53 -1.70
C GLU A 134 -7.75 23.52 -0.81
N MET A 135 -8.01 22.33 -1.33
CA MET A 135 -8.56 21.20 -0.59
C MET A 135 -7.53 20.56 0.37
N ILE A 136 -6.30 20.31 -0.10
CA ILE A 136 -5.29 19.55 0.66
C ILE A 136 -4.02 20.38 0.82
N ALA A 137 -3.65 20.67 2.07
CA ALA A 137 -2.36 21.26 2.40
C ALA A 137 -1.39 20.20 2.92
N ILE A 138 -0.12 20.30 2.51
CA ILE A 138 0.95 19.36 2.87
C ILE A 138 2.08 20.16 3.52
N SER A 139 2.50 19.76 4.72
CA SER A 139 3.70 20.31 5.38
C SER A 139 4.67 19.20 5.79
N ARG A 140 5.94 19.56 5.94
CA ARG A 140 7.04 18.65 6.32
C ARG A 140 7.61 19.12 7.65
N ASP A 141 6.90 18.80 8.72
CA ASP A 141 7.23 19.29 10.06
C ASP A 141 8.32 18.41 10.71
N GLU A 142 8.47 17.17 10.25
CA GLU A 142 9.41 16.17 10.78
C GLU A 142 10.12 15.41 9.64
N PRO A 143 11.39 14.98 9.82
CA PRO A 143 12.09 14.17 8.83
C PRO A 143 11.36 12.85 8.51
N GLY A 144 11.20 12.55 7.22
CA GLY A 144 10.57 11.31 6.75
C GLY A 144 9.04 11.26 6.93
N GLN A 145 8.42 12.31 7.45
CA GLN A 145 6.98 12.41 7.70
C GLN A 145 6.40 13.65 7.04
N VAL A 146 5.15 13.56 6.59
CA VAL A 146 4.35 14.71 6.16
C VAL A 146 3.09 14.84 6.99
N THR A 147 2.70 16.08 7.27
CA THR A 147 1.38 16.41 7.79
C THR A 147 0.47 16.71 6.61
N ILE A 148 -0.67 16.04 6.55
CA ILE A 148 -1.71 16.25 5.54
C ILE A 148 -2.92 16.87 6.22
N LEU A 149 -3.34 18.04 5.74
CA LEU A 149 -4.53 18.74 6.18
C LEU A 149 -5.55 18.79 5.05
N VAL A 150 -6.73 18.20 5.26
CA VAL A 150 -7.85 18.31 4.34
C VAL A 150 -8.81 19.36 4.88
N ARG A 151 -8.96 20.46 4.13
CA ARG A 151 -9.64 21.70 4.55
C ARG A 151 -11.06 21.78 4.02
N GLU A 152 -11.27 21.35 2.78
CA GLU A 152 -12.56 21.39 2.10
C GLU A 152 -13.03 19.98 1.71
N PRO A 153 -14.36 19.74 1.65
CA PRO A 153 -14.90 18.52 1.08
C PRO A 153 -14.65 18.47 -0.43
N GLY A 154 -14.51 17.27 -0.99
CA GLY A 154 -14.23 17.08 -2.42
C GLY A 154 -13.46 15.80 -2.73
N GLU A 155 -12.96 15.72 -3.95
CA GLU A 155 -12.05 14.65 -4.38
C GLU A 155 -10.76 15.25 -4.96
N ALA A 156 -9.61 14.67 -4.62
CA ALA A 156 -8.31 15.08 -5.14
C ALA A 156 -7.35 13.89 -5.24
N GLN A 157 -6.22 14.08 -5.91
CA GLN A 157 -5.11 13.12 -5.93
C GLN A 157 -3.98 13.63 -5.06
N LEU A 158 -3.46 12.77 -4.18
CA LEU A 158 -2.23 12.98 -3.44
C LEU A 158 -1.16 12.05 -4.03
N VAL A 159 -0.05 12.63 -4.46
CA VAL A 159 1.04 11.91 -5.13
C VAL A 159 2.25 11.90 -4.21
N ALA A 160 2.81 10.71 -3.99
CA ALA A 160 4.00 10.49 -3.18
C ALA A 160 5.07 9.79 -4.04
N SER A 161 6.29 10.33 -4.12
CA SER A 161 7.37 9.79 -4.97
C SER A 161 8.67 9.63 -4.20
N ALA A 162 9.34 8.49 -4.34
CA ALA A 162 10.67 8.25 -3.78
C ALA A 162 11.38 7.12 -4.56
N GLY A 163 12.71 7.21 -4.68
CA GLY A 163 13.51 6.14 -5.30
C GLY A 163 13.09 5.78 -6.73
N GLY A 164 12.64 6.76 -7.52
CA GLY A 164 12.13 6.55 -8.88
C GLY A 164 10.74 5.90 -8.96
N GLN A 165 10.12 5.55 -7.83
CA GLN A 165 8.76 5.03 -7.76
C GLN A 165 7.76 6.13 -7.40
N ARG A 166 6.51 5.96 -7.84
CA ARG A 166 5.40 6.88 -7.59
C ARG A 166 4.19 6.13 -7.04
N LYS A 167 3.56 6.68 -6.00
CA LYS A 167 2.25 6.29 -5.47
C LYS A 167 1.26 7.42 -5.63
N VAL A 168 0.05 7.05 -6.03
CA VAL A 168 -1.08 7.97 -6.16
C VAL A 168 -2.15 7.50 -5.19
N LEU A 169 -2.65 8.42 -4.39
CA LEU A 169 -3.75 8.21 -3.46
C LEU A 169 -4.93 9.03 -3.96
N HIS A 170 -6.07 8.40 -4.14
CA HIS A 170 -7.33 9.10 -4.35
C HIS A 170 -7.89 9.51 -2.99
N VAL A 171 -8.03 10.81 -2.77
CA VAL A 171 -8.53 11.39 -1.53
C VAL A 171 -9.99 11.80 -1.74
N ARG A 172 -10.87 11.35 -0.86
CA ARG A 172 -12.27 11.74 -0.81
C ARG A 172 -12.58 12.34 0.55
N ALA A 173 -13.22 13.50 0.57
CA ALA A 173 -13.56 14.18 1.81
C ALA A 173 -15.03 14.61 1.82
N THR A 174 -15.71 14.29 2.93
CA THR A 174 -17.12 14.65 3.16
C THR A 174 -17.22 15.44 4.45
N ARG A 175 -17.88 16.60 4.40
CA ARG A 175 -18.11 17.47 5.56
C ARG A 175 -19.50 17.20 6.14
N TYR A 176 -19.54 16.83 7.42
CA TYR A 176 -20.73 16.75 8.25
C TYR A 176 -20.88 18.02 9.11
N PRO A 177 -22.02 18.23 9.79
CA PRO A 177 -22.22 19.41 10.63
C PRO A 177 -21.12 19.61 11.69
N ASP A 178 -20.58 18.52 12.24
CA ASP A 178 -19.64 18.50 13.36
C ASP A 178 -18.35 17.71 13.08
N ALA A 179 -18.16 17.18 11.87
CA ALA A 179 -17.00 16.35 11.53
C ALA A 179 -16.56 16.48 10.05
N MET A 180 -15.30 16.14 9.80
CA MET A 180 -14.74 15.91 8.47
C MET A 180 -14.33 14.44 8.36
N GLU A 181 -14.93 13.72 7.41
CA GLU A 181 -14.54 12.35 7.07
C GLU A 181 -13.68 12.35 5.83
N VAL A 182 -12.56 11.61 5.88
CA VAL A 182 -11.63 11.50 4.77
C VAL A 182 -11.27 10.04 4.53
N ALA A 183 -11.25 9.64 3.26
CA ALA A 183 -10.72 8.37 2.79
C ALA A 183 -9.54 8.61 1.85
N PHE A 184 -8.44 7.90 2.08
CA PHE A 184 -7.28 7.80 1.19
C PHE A 184 -7.26 6.39 0.59
N VAL A 185 -7.35 6.29 -0.74
CA VAL A 185 -7.40 5.02 -1.48
C VAL A 185 -6.15 4.88 -2.35
N GLN A 186 -5.39 3.78 -2.19
CA GLN A 186 -4.10 3.53 -2.88
C GLN A 186 -4.20 3.01 -4.32
#